data_AF-A0A7D7VQI3-F1
#
_entry.id   AF-A0A7D7VQI3-F1
#
_cell.length_a   1.000
_cell.length_b   1.000
_cell.length_c   1.000
_cell.angle_alpha   90.00
_cell.angle_beta   90.00
_cell.angle_gamma   90.00
#
_symmetry.space_group_name_H-M   'P 1'
#
loop_
_entity.id
_entity.type
_entity.pdbx_description
1 polymer ?
#
loop_
_entity_poly.entity_id
_entity_poly.type
_entity_poly.pdbx_seq_one_letter_code
_entity_poly.pdbx_strand_id
1 'polypeptide(L)'
;MSLKNLIVYFFLSLNYVTFAQNNTVTVSGIITDSLKQPLTNVTLIAKPKQERINIKYAISDVNGNYKLQLIKGVAYKLSISHLSYNSIKKELLFFEDKSDYNIRLKIKSEKLDEIVINYKYKPIKKNKDTITYNLKAFTNGNEFKMKDVLNKLPGVKTDDNVIKIQGKTVTWICNKKWYKKLSYIFDLI
;
A
#
# COMPACT_ATOMS: atom_id res chain seq x y z
N MET A 1 22.51 57.89 -23.68
CA MET A 1 22.60 56.78 -22.72
C MET A 1 23.65 55.81 -23.22
N SER A 2 24.76 55.60 -22.48
CA SER A 2 25.87 54.75 -22.94
C SER A 2 25.43 53.29 -23.09
N LEU A 3 25.92 52.59 -24.12
CA LEU A 3 25.63 51.16 -24.40
C LEU A 3 25.89 50.28 -23.16
N LYS A 4 26.88 50.65 -22.34
CA LYS A 4 27.20 49.99 -21.07
C LYS A 4 26.03 50.03 -20.08
N ASN A 5 25.29 51.13 -20.03
CA ASN A 5 24.15 51.29 -19.11
C ASN A 5 22.98 50.42 -19.57
N LEU A 6 22.79 50.24 -20.88
CA LEU A 6 21.71 49.44 -21.45
C LEU A 6 21.89 47.93 -21.17
N ILE A 7 23.13 47.45 -21.18
CA ILE A 7 23.47 46.07 -20.81
C ILE A 7 23.18 45.80 -19.33
N VAL A 8 23.46 46.76 -18.45
CA VAL A 8 23.17 46.64 -17.01
C VAL A 8 21.66 46.56 -16.74
N TYR A 9 20.85 47.39 -17.42
CA TYR A 9 19.38 47.31 -17.30
C TYR A 9 18.82 45.98 -17.82
N PHE A 10 19.37 45.43 -18.91
CA PHE A 10 18.99 44.11 -19.41
C PHE A 10 19.28 43.00 -18.38
N PHE A 11 20.46 43.01 -17.76
CA PHE A 11 20.82 42.03 -16.73
C PHE A 11 19.98 42.17 -15.44
N LEU A 12 19.60 43.40 -15.06
CA LEU A 12 18.67 43.61 -13.93
C LEU A 12 17.27 43.05 -14.23
N SER A 13 16.80 43.13 -15.48
CA SER A 13 15.48 42.63 -15.88
C SER A 13 15.35 41.09 -15.88
N LEU A 14 16.45 40.36 -16.06
CA LEU A 14 16.46 38.88 -16.06
C LEU A 14 16.14 38.26 -14.68
N ASN A 15 16.35 39.00 -13.58
CA ASN A 15 16.08 38.52 -12.23
C ASN A 15 14.58 38.36 -11.93
N TYR A 16 13.69 38.99 -12.70
CA TYR A 16 12.24 38.89 -12.47
C TYR A 16 11.63 37.57 -12.98
N VAL A 17 12.27 36.88 -13.93
CA VAL A 17 11.72 35.66 -14.55
C VAL A 17 11.91 34.42 -13.66
N THR A 18 12.85 34.44 -12.71
CA THR A 18 13.18 33.28 -11.87
C THR A 18 12.17 33.03 -10.75
N PHE A 19 11.34 34.00 -10.39
CA PHE A 19 10.34 33.87 -9.31
C PHE A 19 9.01 33.21 -9.71
N ALA A 20 8.78 32.92 -11.01
CA ALA A 20 7.48 32.47 -11.53
C ALA A 20 7.31 30.94 -11.68
N GLN A 21 8.31 30.11 -11.36
CA GLN A 21 8.28 28.66 -11.63
C GLN A 21 7.72 27.81 -10.48
N ASN A 22 6.63 28.24 -9.83
CA ASN A 22 6.06 27.45 -8.74
C ASN A 22 5.20 26.30 -9.30
N ASN A 23 5.77 25.11 -9.47
CA ASN A 23 5.08 23.92 -9.99
C ASN A 23 4.28 23.15 -8.90
N THR A 24 4.03 23.78 -7.76
CA THR A 24 3.32 23.17 -6.63
C THR A 24 1.93 23.75 -6.45
N VAL A 25 0.99 22.91 -6.04
CA VAL A 25 -0.36 23.28 -5.65
C VAL A 25 -0.55 22.98 -4.17
N THR A 26 -1.09 23.94 -3.43
CA THR A 26 -1.50 23.75 -2.04
C THR A 26 -2.99 23.40 -2.01
N VAL A 27 -3.31 22.16 -1.66
CA VAL A 27 -4.69 21.71 -1.45
C VAL A 27 -5.01 21.83 0.04
N SER A 28 -5.99 22.66 0.37
CA SER A 28 -6.49 22.88 1.73
C SER A 28 -7.97 22.55 1.82
N GLY A 29 -8.47 22.35 3.04
CA GLY A 29 -9.90 22.17 3.25
C GLY A 29 -10.22 21.68 4.65
N ILE A 30 -11.51 21.50 4.91
CA ILE A 30 -12.04 21.00 6.17
C ILE A 30 -12.66 19.63 5.95
N ILE A 31 -12.37 18.70 6.86
CA ILE A 31 -13.00 17.39 6.90
C ILE A 31 -14.10 17.39 7.96
N THR A 32 -15.32 17.08 7.54
CA THR A 32 -16.48 17.02 8.43
C THR A 32 -17.21 15.69 8.33
N ASP A 33 -18.07 15.41 9.29
CA ASP A 33 -18.98 14.26 9.27
C ASP A 33 -20.33 14.57 8.56
N SER A 34 -21.26 13.61 8.64
CA SER A 34 -22.64 13.78 8.19
C SER A 34 -23.42 14.86 8.96
N LEU A 35 -23.01 15.24 10.17
CA LEU A 35 -23.63 16.31 10.96
C LEU A 35 -22.89 17.65 10.83
N LYS A 36 -21.91 17.75 9.91
CA LYS A 36 -21.02 18.92 9.71
C LYS A 36 -20.09 19.22 10.89
N GLN A 37 -19.88 18.27 11.79
CA GLN A 37 -18.88 18.36 12.84
C GLN A 37 -17.48 18.14 12.26
N PRO A 38 -16.48 18.96 12.63
CA PRO A 38 -15.12 18.79 12.17
C PRO A 38 -14.50 17.50 12.70
N LEU A 39 -13.70 16.84 11.86
CA LEU A 39 -13.06 15.57 12.18
C LEU A 39 -11.55 15.73 12.33
N THR A 40 -11.06 15.49 13.55
CA THR A 40 -9.63 15.46 13.87
C THR A 40 -8.99 14.11 13.51
N ASN A 41 -7.67 14.08 13.35
CA ASN A 41 -6.88 12.86 13.17
C ASN A 41 -7.29 12.01 11.94
N VAL A 42 -7.91 12.63 10.94
CA VAL A 42 -8.21 11.98 9.67
C VAL A 42 -6.92 11.94 8.85
N THR A 43 -6.56 10.76 8.36
CA THR A 43 -5.37 10.57 7.53
C THR A 43 -5.73 10.73 6.06
N LEU A 44 -5.03 11.62 5.35
CA LEU A 44 -5.10 11.78 3.91
C LEU A 44 -3.79 11.30 3.29
N ILE A 45 -3.88 10.39 2.31
CA ILE A 45 -2.73 9.90 1.54
C ILE A 45 -2.99 10.21 0.07
N ALA A 46 -2.09 10.96 -0.55
CA ALA A 46 -2.10 11.24 -1.98
C ALA A 46 -1.01 10.44 -2.68
N LYS A 47 -1.44 9.38 -3.37
CA LYS A 47 -0.54 8.56 -4.18
C LYS A 47 -0.54 9.07 -5.63
N PRO A 48 0.58 9.57 -6.16
CA PRO A 48 0.64 9.96 -7.57
C PRO A 48 0.51 8.75 -8.48
N LYS A 49 -0.07 8.97 -9.65
CA LYS A 49 -0.14 7.95 -10.71
C LYS A 49 1.21 7.74 -11.41
N GLN A 50 2.07 8.75 -11.36
CA GLN A 50 3.42 8.71 -11.90
C GLN A 50 4.38 8.16 -10.83
N GLU A 51 5.19 7.15 -11.18
CA GLU A 51 6.05 6.45 -10.22
C GLU A 51 7.23 7.28 -9.70
N ARG A 52 7.63 8.33 -10.43
CA ARG A 52 8.77 9.20 -10.07
C ARG A 52 8.43 10.25 -9.02
N ILE A 53 7.16 10.34 -8.60
CA ILE A 53 6.70 11.34 -7.65
C ILE A 53 6.46 10.64 -6.31
N ASN A 54 6.95 11.26 -5.24
CA ASN A 54 6.77 10.73 -3.89
C ASN A 54 5.31 10.84 -3.43
N ILE A 55 4.88 9.85 -2.65
CA ILE A 55 3.60 9.89 -1.95
C ILE A 55 3.61 11.04 -0.94
N LYS A 56 2.51 11.78 -0.88
CA LYS A 56 2.30 12.85 0.10
C LYS A 56 1.19 12.46 1.05
N TYR A 57 1.26 12.94 2.28
CA TYR A 57 0.23 12.70 3.28
C TYR A 57 0.00 13.94 4.13
N ALA A 58 -1.18 14.02 4.73
CA ALA A 58 -1.57 15.05 5.68
C ALA A 58 -2.49 14.41 6.73
N ILE A 59 -2.55 15.02 7.91
CA ILE A 59 -3.46 14.64 8.98
C ILE A 59 -4.30 15.88 9.32
N SER A 60 -5.60 15.71 9.53
CA SER A 60 -6.44 16.83 9.93
C SER A 60 -6.17 17.26 11.37
N ASP A 61 -6.24 18.58 11.61
CA ASP A 61 -6.09 19.19 12.94
C ASP A 61 -7.37 19.05 13.79
N VAL A 62 -7.34 19.62 15.00
CA VAL A 62 -8.48 19.61 15.95
C VAL A 62 -9.74 20.29 15.39
N ASN A 63 -9.58 21.21 14.44
CA ASN A 63 -10.67 21.91 13.77
C ASN A 63 -11.07 21.23 12.45
N GLY A 64 -10.48 20.06 12.14
CA GLY A 64 -10.71 19.31 10.92
C GLY A 64 -10.02 19.87 9.69
N ASN A 65 -9.18 20.91 9.81
CA ASN A 65 -8.45 21.47 8.68
C ASN A 65 -7.31 20.55 8.28
N TYR A 66 -7.04 20.49 6.98
CA TYR A 66 -5.84 19.84 6.46
C TYR A 66 -5.18 20.72 5.41
N LYS A 67 -3.87 20.47 5.19
CA LYS A 67 -3.09 21.13 4.15
C LYS A 67 -2.13 20.11 3.52
N LEU A 68 -2.13 20.05 2.19
CA LEU A 68 -1.36 19.09 1.41
C LEU A 68 -0.71 19.79 0.23
N GLN A 69 0.61 19.66 0.09
CA GLN A 69 1.36 20.20 -1.05
C GLN A 69 1.57 19.12 -2.11
N LEU A 70 1.02 19.34 -3.30
CA LEU A 70 1.08 18.44 -4.45
C LEU A 70 1.74 19.14 -5.65
N ILE A 71 2.00 18.40 -6.72
CA ILE A 71 2.53 18.93 -7.97
C ILE A 71 1.38 19.22 -8.92
N LYS A 72 1.41 20.38 -9.57
CA LYS A 72 0.39 20.79 -10.55
C LYS A 72 0.36 19.85 -11.75
N GLY A 73 -0.84 19.59 -12.28
CA GLY A 73 -1.03 18.76 -13.47
C GLY A 73 -0.72 17.27 -13.26
N VAL A 74 -0.49 16.82 -12.03
CA VAL A 74 -0.29 15.40 -11.69
C VAL A 74 -1.57 14.83 -11.10
N ALA A 75 -2.01 13.68 -11.62
CA ALA A 75 -3.15 12.96 -11.08
C ALA A 75 -2.75 12.17 -9.83
N TYR A 76 -3.50 12.36 -8.75
CA TYR A 76 -3.32 11.68 -7.47
C TYR A 76 -4.53 10.83 -7.12
N LYS A 77 -4.27 9.60 -6.66
CA LYS A 77 -5.24 8.77 -5.96
C LYS A 77 -5.21 9.14 -4.48
N LEU A 78 -6.19 9.94 -4.07
CA LEU A 78 -6.42 10.35 -2.70
C LEU A 78 -7.16 9.26 -1.93
N SER A 79 -6.62 8.86 -0.79
CA SER A 79 -7.22 7.96 0.18
C SER A 79 -7.40 8.71 1.50
N ILE A 80 -8.64 8.87 1.94
CA ILE A 80 -8.98 9.55 3.18
C ILE A 80 -9.55 8.51 4.13
N SER A 81 -8.93 8.32 5.28
CA SER A 81 -9.27 7.27 6.24
C SER A 81 -9.28 7.80 7.66
N HIS A 82 -10.26 7.33 8.43
CA HIS A 82 -10.38 7.55 9.86
C HIS A 82 -10.94 6.27 10.50
N LEU A 83 -10.63 6.03 11.78
CA LEU A 83 -11.00 4.79 12.48
C LEU A 83 -12.52 4.53 12.47
N SER A 84 -13.31 5.55 12.82
CA SER A 84 -14.77 5.45 12.97
C SER A 84 -15.60 5.80 11.72
N TYR A 85 -14.97 6.12 10.58
CA TYR A 85 -15.67 6.59 9.37
C TYR A 85 -15.30 5.77 8.15
N ASN A 86 -16.22 5.74 7.18
CA ASN A 86 -15.98 5.08 5.90
C ASN A 86 -14.88 5.81 5.12
N SER A 87 -13.88 5.05 4.70
CA SER A 87 -12.77 5.59 3.92
C SER A 87 -13.21 5.97 2.50
N ILE A 88 -12.73 7.10 1.99
CA ILE A 88 -13.01 7.57 0.64
C ILE A 88 -11.75 7.42 -0.21
N LYS A 89 -11.91 6.91 -1.44
CA LYS A 89 -10.85 6.87 -2.45
C LYS A 89 -11.32 7.62 -3.70
N LYS A 90 -10.57 8.63 -4.12
CA LYS A 90 -10.87 9.43 -5.34
C LYS A 90 -9.60 9.71 -6.12
N GLU A 91 -9.71 9.78 -7.44
CA GLU A 91 -8.63 10.29 -8.30
C GLU A 91 -8.93 11.78 -8.57
N LEU A 92 -7.95 12.64 -8.30
CA LEU A 92 -8.08 14.09 -8.43
C LEU A 92 -6.85 14.67 -9.13
N LEU A 93 -7.07 15.78 -9.84
CA LEU A 93 -6.08 16.49 -10.63
C LEU A 93 -6.28 17.98 -10.34
N PHE A 94 -5.19 18.66 -10.00
CA PHE A 94 -5.21 20.07 -9.62
C PHE A 94 -4.26 20.86 -10.52
N PHE A 95 -4.69 22.04 -10.97
CA PHE A 95 -3.91 22.91 -11.86
C PHE A 95 -3.59 24.28 -11.24
N GLU A 96 -4.42 24.73 -10.30
CA GLU A 96 -4.30 26.02 -9.62
C GLU A 96 -3.18 26.02 -8.58
N ASP A 97 -2.75 27.21 -8.13
CA ASP A 97 -1.73 27.37 -7.07
C ASP A 97 -2.26 26.94 -5.70
N LYS A 98 -3.55 27.19 -5.47
CA LYS A 98 -4.27 26.87 -4.25
C LYS A 98 -5.61 26.27 -4.65
N SER A 99 -6.02 25.22 -3.96
CA SER A 99 -7.31 24.58 -4.21
C SER A 99 -7.97 24.25 -2.88
N ASP A 100 -9.18 24.77 -2.66
CA ASP A 100 -9.98 24.45 -1.50
C ASP A 100 -10.89 23.25 -1.80
N TYR A 101 -10.73 22.18 -1.03
CA TYR A 101 -11.41 20.91 -1.23
C TYR A 101 -11.95 20.38 0.10
N ASN A 102 -13.23 20.60 0.37
CA ASN A 102 -13.86 20.12 1.59
C ASN A 102 -14.29 18.66 1.44
N ILE A 103 -14.13 17.88 2.51
CA ILE A 103 -14.38 16.43 2.50
C ILE A 103 -15.42 16.10 3.56
N ARG A 104 -16.44 15.35 3.17
CA ARG A 104 -17.46 14.86 4.09
C ARG A 104 -17.37 13.35 4.22
N LEU A 105 -17.06 12.86 5.43
CA LEU A 105 -17.04 11.43 5.74
C LEU A 105 -18.39 10.98 6.31
N LYS A 106 -18.77 9.75 5.98
CA LYS A 106 -19.96 9.10 6.55
C LYS A 106 -19.53 8.17 7.67
N ILE A 107 -20.23 8.22 8.79
CA ILE A 107 -19.95 7.34 9.92
C ILE A 107 -20.05 5.89 9.48
N LYS A 108 -19.11 5.08 9.94
CA LYS A 108 -19.07 3.67 9.63
C LYS A 108 -20.16 2.98 10.46
N SER A 109 -21.35 2.82 9.87
CA SER A 109 -22.47 2.10 10.50
C SER A 109 -22.32 0.57 10.39
N GLU A 110 -21.07 0.07 10.51
CA GLU A 110 -20.82 -1.36 10.56
C GLU A 110 -20.84 -1.77 12.03
N LYS A 111 -21.84 -2.59 12.40
CA LYS A 111 -21.61 -3.63 13.42
C LYS A 111 -20.25 -4.25 13.09
N LEU A 112 -19.44 -4.56 14.10
CA LEU A 112 -18.20 -5.32 13.92
C LEU A 112 -18.54 -6.65 13.24
N ASP A 113 -18.66 -6.65 11.91
CA ASP A 113 -18.55 -7.84 11.11
C ASP A 113 -17.09 -8.25 11.30
N GLU A 114 -16.96 -9.35 12.03
CA GLU A 114 -15.75 -10.13 12.20
C GLU A 114 -14.86 -9.95 10.96
N ILE A 115 -13.61 -9.56 11.18
CA ILE A 115 -12.64 -9.35 10.11
C ILE A 115 -12.47 -10.71 9.42
N VAL A 116 -13.28 -10.98 8.39
CA VAL A 116 -13.04 -12.07 7.46
C VAL A 116 -11.87 -11.60 6.63
N ILE A 117 -10.68 -11.92 7.11
CA ILE A 117 -9.45 -11.71 6.38
C ILE A 117 -9.54 -12.61 5.13
N ASN A 118 -10.11 -12.08 4.04
CA ASN A 118 -10.07 -12.70 2.73
C ASN A 118 -8.65 -12.57 2.15
N TYR A 119 -7.64 -13.05 2.88
CA TYR A 119 -6.40 -13.48 2.26
C TYR A 119 -6.77 -14.65 1.37
N LYS A 120 -6.95 -14.40 0.07
CA LYS A 120 -6.99 -15.45 -0.95
C LYS A 120 -5.58 -16.05 -1.11
N TYR A 121 -4.96 -16.54 -0.03
CA TYR A 121 -3.91 -17.54 -0.15
C TYR A 121 -4.60 -18.81 -0.62
N LYS A 122 -4.49 -19.15 -1.90
CA LYS A 122 -4.95 -20.46 -2.37
C LYS A 122 -4.06 -21.51 -1.69
N PRO A 123 -4.56 -22.23 -0.68
CA PRO A 123 -3.71 -23.13 0.10
C PRO A 123 -3.38 -24.39 -0.71
N ILE A 124 -4.24 -24.72 -1.68
CA ILE A 124 -4.15 -25.91 -2.52
C ILE A 124 -4.48 -25.48 -3.97
N LYS A 125 -3.65 -25.89 -4.93
CA LYS A 125 -3.93 -25.78 -6.36
C LYS A 125 -3.90 -27.18 -6.96
N LYS A 126 -5.05 -27.63 -7.49
CA LYS A 126 -5.18 -28.92 -8.18
C LYS A 126 -5.04 -28.70 -9.68
N ASN A 127 -3.96 -29.19 -10.27
CA ASN A 127 -3.80 -29.35 -11.72
C ASN A 127 -4.29 -30.74 -12.13
N LYS A 128 -4.37 -31.02 -13.44
CA LYS A 128 -4.82 -32.32 -13.96
C LYS A 128 -4.01 -33.50 -13.40
N ASP A 129 -2.69 -33.32 -13.23
CA ASP A 129 -1.77 -34.39 -12.80
C ASP A 129 -0.96 -34.05 -11.52
N THR A 130 -1.21 -32.91 -10.88
CA THR A 130 -0.39 -32.46 -9.74
C THR A 130 -1.21 -31.64 -8.75
N ILE A 131 -1.03 -31.89 -7.45
CA ILE A 131 -1.57 -31.06 -6.37
C ILE A 131 -0.41 -30.24 -5.79
N THR A 132 -0.50 -28.92 -5.85
CA THR A 132 0.46 -28.00 -5.26
C THR A 132 -0.10 -27.43 -3.95
N TYR A 133 0.65 -27.59 -2.86
CA TYR A 133 0.33 -27.02 -1.55
C TYR A 133 1.17 -25.78 -1.29
N ASN A 134 0.52 -24.73 -0.78
CA ASN A 134 1.24 -23.56 -0.26
C ASN A 134 1.52 -23.76 1.23
N LEU A 135 2.77 -24.04 1.58
CA LEU A 135 3.18 -24.34 2.96
C LEU A 135 2.87 -23.21 3.94
N LYS A 136 2.92 -21.93 3.50
CA LYS A 136 2.62 -20.78 4.36
C LYS A 136 1.20 -20.78 4.92
N ALA A 137 0.27 -21.53 4.32
CA ALA A 137 -1.09 -21.68 4.81
C ALA A 137 -1.24 -22.79 5.87
N PHE A 138 -0.22 -23.64 6.05
CA PHE A 138 -0.27 -24.82 6.93
C PHE A 138 0.87 -24.86 7.97
N THR A 139 1.91 -24.03 7.81
CA THR A 139 3.05 -23.96 8.74
C THR A 139 3.03 -22.66 9.54
N ASN A 140 3.41 -22.75 10.81
CA ASN A 140 3.45 -21.63 11.75
C ASN A 140 4.89 -21.20 12.11
N GLY A 141 5.92 -21.85 11.54
CA GLY A 141 7.33 -21.53 11.80
C GLY A 141 7.93 -22.27 13.00
N ASN A 142 7.14 -23.08 13.70
CA ASN A 142 7.57 -23.89 14.84
C ASN A 142 8.01 -25.31 14.43
N GLU A 143 8.16 -25.57 13.13
CA GLU A 143 8.56 -26.88 12.60
C GLU A 143 10.08 -27.00 12.52
N PHE A 144 10.65 -27.95 13.25
CA PHE A 144 12.10 -28.21 13.24
C PHE A 144 12.50 -29.27 12.22
N LYS A 145 11.59 -30.18 11.86
CA LYS A 145 11.85 -31.27 10.92
C LYS A 145 10.88 -31.19 9.73
N MET A 146 11.34 -31.63 8.56
CA MET A 146 10.49 -31.75 7.36
C MET A 146 9.26 -32.65 7.61
N LYS A 147 9.40 -33.68 8.46
CA LYS A 147 8.29 -34.55 8.90
C LYS A 147 7.16 -33.74 9.56
N ASP A 148 7.50 -32.69 10.31
CA ASP A 148 6.55 -31.84 11.02
C ASP A 148 5.77 -30.95 10.04
N VAL A 149 6.45 -30.46 8.99
CA VAL A 149 5.81 -29.70 7.90
C VAL A 149 4.85 -30.58 7.10
N LEU A 150 5.26 -31.81 6.77
CA LEU A 150 4.46 -32.74 5.98
C LEU A 150 3.22 -33.25 6.72
N ASN A 151 3.32 -33.50 8.02
CA ASN A 151 2.19 -33.90 8.84
C ASN A 151 1.11 -32.81 8.98
N LYS A 152 1.45 -31.55 8.69
CA LYS A 152 0.49 -30.44 8.63
C LYS A 152 -0.25 -30.33 7.30
N LEU A 153 0.13 -31.12 6.29
CA LEU A 153 -0.56 -31.14 5.01
C LEU A 153 -1.79 -32.06 5.04
N PRO A 154 -2.93 -31.63 4.49
CA PRO A 154 -4.15 -32.43 4.50
C PRO A 154 -3.98 -33.70 3.66
N GLY A 155 -4.36 -34.85 4.23
CA GLY A 155 -4.28 -36.15 3.54
C GLY A 155 -2.88 -36.76 3.46
N VAL A 156 -1.90 -36.16 4.14
CA VAL A 156 -0.52 -36.67 4.26
C VAL A 156 -0.33 -37.24 5.66
N LYS A 157 0.16 -38.48 5.75
CA LYS A 157 0.59 -39.10 7.01
C LYS A 157 2.02 -39.58 6.86
N THR A 158 2.89 -39.23 7.81
CA THR A 158 4.29 -39.67 7.80
C THR A 158 4.54 -40.64 8.94
N ASP A 159 4.91 -41.87 8.61
CA ASP A 159 5.25 -42.92 9.58
C ASP A 159 6.67 -43.43 9.31
N ASP A 160 7.57 -43.19 10.26
CA ASP A 160 9.01 -43.51 10.41
C ASP A 160 9.99 -43.52 9.21
N ASN A 161 9.55 -43.66 7.97
CA ASN A 161 10.23 -43.29 6.71
C ASN A 161 9.29 -43.38 5.47
N VAL A 162 7.99 -43.59 5.68
CA VAL A 162 6.97 -43.82 4.67
C VAL A 162 5.97 -42.67 4.68
N ILE A 163 5.76 -42.04 3.53
CA ILE A 163 4.73 -41.02 3.34
C ILE A 163 3.51 -41.69 2.71
N LYS A 164 2.36 -41.62 3.39
CA LYS A 164 1.07 -42.05 2.86
C LYS A 164 0.27 -40.83 2.43
N ILE A 165 -0.09 -40.76 1.15
CA ILE A 165 -0.94 -39.71 0.60
C ILE A 165 -2.28 -40.34 0.22
N GLN A 166 -3.37 -39.92 0.86
CA GLN A 166 -4.71 -40.46 0.60
C GLN A 166 -4.78 -42.01 0.65
N GLY A 167 -4.04 -42.61 1.60
CA GLY A 167 -4.00 -44.06 1.80
C GLY A 167 -3.03 -44.83 0.89
N LYS A 168 -2.39 -44.18 -0.09
CA LYS A 168 -1.37 -44.80 -0.94
C LYS A 168 0.04 -44.52 -0.41
N THR A 169 0.83 -45.56 -0.26
CA THR A 169 2.26 -45.48 0.11
C THR A 169 3.05 -44.88 -1.06
N VAL A 170 3.74 -43.78 -0.82
CA VAL A 170 4.61 -43.13 -1.79
C VAL A 170 6.04 -43.13 -1.24
N THR A 171 6.98 -43.64 -2.04
CA THR A 171 8.41 -43.58 -1.72
C THR A 171 8.92 -42.18 -2.03
N TRP A 172 9.45 -41.49 -1.02
CA TRP A 172 9.99 -40.15 -1.17
C TRP A 172 11.43 -40.20 -1.69
N ILE A 173 11.70 -39.52 -2.80
CA ILE A 173 13.06 -39.31 -3.31
C ILE A 173 13.46 -37.87 -2.98
N CYS A 174 14.25 -37.68 -1.91
CA CYS A 174 14.83 -36.38 -1.60
C CYS A 174 15.98 -36.10 -2.58
N ASN A 175 15.73 -35.33 -3.63
CA ASN A 175 16.82 -34.86 -4.49
C ASN A 175 17.53 -33.68 -3.79
N LYS A 176 18.86 -33.79 -3.54
CA LYS A 176 19.72 -32.80 -2.85
C LYS A 176 19.56 -31.36 -3.35
N LYS A 177 19.07 -31.16 -4.57
CA LYS A 177 18.76 -29.83 -5.15
C LYS A 177 17.70 -29.05 -4.36
N TRP A 178 16.78 -29.74 -3.68
CA TRP A 178 15.70 -29.11 -2.89
C TRP A 178 16.16 -28.66 -1.50
N TYR A 179 17.14 -29.35 -0.90
CA TYR A 179 17.68 -29.00 0.42
C TYR A 179 18.38 -27.63 0.42
N LYS A 180 19.18 -27.35 -0.62
CA LYS A 180 19.80 -26.02 -0.78
C LYS A 180 18.76 -24.92 -0.95
N LYS A 181 17.67 -25.16 -1.70
CA LYS A 181 16.65 -24.14 -1.96
C LYS A 181 15.83 -23.76 -0.71
N LEU A 182 15.70 -24.68 0.26
CA LEU A 182 15.03 -24.42 1.54
C LEU A 182 15.97 -23.77 2.57
N SER A 183 17.25 -24.13 2.59
CA SER A 183 18.26 -23.44 3.43
C SER A 183 18.35 -21.94 3.11
N TYR A 184 18.36 -21.56 1.82
CA TYR A 184 18.37 -20.15 1.41
C TYR A 184 17.13 -19.34 1.84
N ILE A 185 16.02 -19.99 2.19
CA ILE A 185 14.79 -19.31 2.64
C ILE A 185 14.80 -19.10 4.16
N PHE A 186 15.51 -19.95 4.91
CA PHE A 186 15.68 -19.79 6.36
C PHE A 186 16.75 -18.77 6.73
N ASP A 187 17.78 -18.59 5.89
CA ASP A 187 18.84 -17.57 6.11
C ASP A 187 18.40 -16.11 5.80
N LEU A 188 17.13 -15.90 5.44
CA LEU A 188 16.57 -14.60 5.02
C LEU A 188 15.41 -14.12 5.93
N ILE A 189 15.26 -14.74 7.10
CA ILE A 189 14.42 -14.29 8.22
C ILE A 189 15.35 -14.02 9.41
#